data_AF-A0A7V1Z4Q7-F1
#
_entry.id   AF-A0A7V1Z4Q7-F1
#
_cell.length_a   1.000
_cell.length_b   1.000
_cell.length_c   1.000
_cell.angle_alpha   90.00
_cell.angle_beta   90.00
_cell.angle_gamma   90.00
#
_symmetry.space_group_name_H-M   'P 1'
#
loop_
_entity.id
_entity.type
_entity.pdbx_description
1 polymer ?
#
loop_
_entity_poly.entity_id
_entity_poly.type
_entity_poly.pdbx_seq_one_letter_code
_entity_poly.pdbx_strand_id
1 'polypeptide(L)'
;MKTLVYMLFLALCAFLFLGWFLDWYSVQEIRSSPGKHRLEIEIDTEKIQQDIERGKKKLEETWRQIQQHRDRQTGDSHLSFRWAEQ
;
A
#
# COMPACT_ATOMS: atom_id res chain seq x y z
N MET A 1 11.83 -11.85 -22.58
CA MET A 1 10.47 -11.51 -22.10
C MET A 1 10.03 -12.26 -20.83
N LYS A 2 10.80 -13.23 -20.31
CA LYS A 2 10.42 -14.02 -19.13
C LYS A 2 10.37 -13.20 -17.82
N THR A 3 11.28 -12.25 -17.66
CA THR A 3 11.35 -11.39 -16.46
C THR A 3 10.09 -10.53 -16.27
N LEU A 4 9.53 -10.00 -17.36
CA LEU A 4 8.28 -9.22 -17.30
C LEU A 4 7.10 -10.08 -16.84
N VAL A 5 7.04 -11.34 -17.28
CA VAL A 5 6.01 -12.29 -16.83
C VAL A 5 6.17 -12.60 -15.34
N TYR A 6 7.39 -12.82 -14.86
CA TYR A 6 7.64 -13.03 -13.43
C TYR A 6 7.30 -11.81 -12.58
N MET A 7 7.59 -10.59 -13.05
CA MET A 7 7.21 -9.36 -12.35
C MET A 7 5.70 -9.18 -12.29
N LEU A 8 4.99 -9.46 -13.39
CA LEU A 8 3.53 -9.39 -13.41
C LEU A 8 2.92 -10.42 -12.46
N PHE A 9 3.45 -11.65 -12.47
CA PHE A 9 3.01 -12.69 -11.56
C PHE A 9 3.24 -12.30 -10.10
N LEU A 10 4.43 -11.77 -9.77
CA LEU A 10 4.74 -11.31 -8.42
C LEU A 10 3.83 -10.14 -8.01
N ALA A 11 3.55 -9.19 -8.90
CA ALA A 11 2.64 -8.09 -8.64
C ALA A 11 1.21 -8.58 -8.40
N LEU A 12 0.74 -9.55 -9.18
CA LEU A 12 -0.56 -10.19 -8.98
C LEU A 12 -0.63 -10.91 -7.62
N CYS A 13 0.39 -11.70 -7.27
CA CYS A 13 0.46 -12.35 -5.97
C CYS A 13 0.44 -11.31 -4.84
N ALA A 14 1.25 -10.26 -4.92
CA ALA A 14 1.28 -9.19 -3.93
C ALA A 14 -0.09 -8.52 -3.79
N PHE A 15 -0.76 -8.23 -4.90
CA PHE A 15 -2.10 -7.64 -4.89
C PHE A 15 -3.15 -8.57 -4.26
N LEU A 16 -3.12 -9.86 -4.57
CA LEU A 16 -4.01 -10.87 -3.96
C LEU A 16 -3.79 -10.98 -2.45
N PHE A 17 -2.53 -11.06 -2.01
CA PHE A 17 -2.19 -11.12 -0.58
C PHE A 17 -2.58 -9.84 0.16
N LEU A 18 -2.32 -8.67 -0.42
CA LEU A 18 -2.73 -7.39 0.18
C LEU A 18 -4.25 -7.27 0.21
N GLY A 19 -4.94 -7.56 -0.89
CA GLY A 19 -6.40 -7.49 -0.92
C GLY A 19 -7.05 -8.48 0.05
N TRP A 20 -6.44 -9.64 0.30
CA TRP A 20 -6.89 -10.54 1.36
C TRP A 20 -6.67 -9.93 2.75
N PHE A 21 -5.50 -9.37 3.02
CA PHE A 21 -5.19 -8.77 4.32
C PHE A 21 -6.04 -7.52 4.61
N LEU A 22 -6.37 -6.75 3.58
CA LEU A 22 -7.23 -5.56 3.66
C LEU A 22 -8.73 -5.90 3.53
N ASP A 23 -9.07 -7.19 3.47
CA ASP A 23 -10.46 -7.67 3.46
C ASP A 23 -11.26 -7.08 2.29
N TRP A 24 -10.63 -7.01 1.10
CA TRP A 24 -11.22 -6.57 -0.17
C TRP A 24 -12.07 -7.65 -0.84
N TYR A 25 -11.86 -8.91 -0.46
CA TYR A 25 -12.54 -10.07 -1.02
C TYR A 25 -13.35 -10.76 0.08
N SER A 26 -14.67 -10.62 0.03
CA SER A 26 -15.56 -11.35 0.93
C SER A 26 -16.10 -12.58 0.21
N VAL A 27 -15.74 -13.76 0.69
CA VAL A 27 -16.27 -15.02 0.16
C VAL A 27 -17.38 -15.47 1.09
N GLN A 28 -18.63 -15.25 0.68
CA GLN A 28 -19.79 -15.72 1.42
C GLN A 28 -20.21 -17.10 0.88
N GLU A 29 -20.03 -18.14 1.71
CA GLU A 29 -20.62 -19.45 1.44
C GLU A 29 -22.09 -19.43 1.80
N ILE A 30 -22.93 -19.20 0.80
CA ILE A 30 -24.38 -19.35 0.97
C ILE A 30 -24.65 -20.85 0.93
N ARG A 31 -24.96 -21.44 2.09
CA ARG A 31 -25.49 -22.81 2.18
C ARG A 31 -26.84 -22.87 1.45
N SER A 32 -26.78 -23.10 0.14
CA SER A 32 -27.93 -23.49 -0.64
C SER A 32 -28.18 -24.98 -0.45
N SER A 33 -29.48 -25.33 -0.47
CA SER A 33 -30.11 -26.64 -0.32
C SER A 33 -29.24 -27.87 -0.69
N PRO A 34 -29.44 -29.05 -0.04
CA PRO A 34 -28.61 -30.24 -0.23
C PRO A 34 -28.36 -30.55 -1.71
N GLY A 35 -27.10 -30.52 -2.14
CA GLY A 35 -26.68 -30.84 -3.51
C GLY A 35 -26.31 -29.65 -4.41
N LYS A 36 -26.41 -28.39 -3.95
CA LYS A 36 -25.93 -27.21 -4.70
C LYS A 36 -25.07 -26.30 -3.83
N HIS A 37 -23.76 -26.28 -4.08
CA HIS A 37 -22.85 -25.29 -3.50
C HIS A 37 -22.91 -24.01 -4.33
N ARG A 38 -23.30 -22.89 -3.71
CA ARG A 38 -23.22 -21.55 -4.31
C ARG A 38 -22.15 -20.78 -3.55
N LEU A 39 -21.08 -20.41 -4.24
CA LEU A 39 -20.12 -19.43 -3.74
C LEU A 39 -20.50 -18.07 -4.29
N GLU A 40 -20.68 -17.09 -3.41
CA GLU A 40 -20.82 -15.69 -3.79
C GLU A 40 -19.52 -14.98 -3.42
N ILE A 41 -18.88 -14.40 -4.44
CA ILE A 41 -17.63 -13.65 -4.29
C ILE A 41 -18.01 -12.19 -4.40
N GLU A 42 -18.00 -11.49 -3.28
CA GLU A 42 -18.23 -10.05 -3.22
C GLU A 42 -16.89 -9.33 -3.18
N ILE A 43 -16.75 -8.31 -4.03
CA ILE A 43 -15.56 -7.47 -4.11
C ILE A 43 -15.96 -6.09 -3.58
N ASP A 44 -15.49 -5.76 -2.37
CA ASP A 44 -15.81 -4.51 -1.69
C ASP A 44 -15.04 -3.33 -2.31
N THR A 45 -15.53 -2.85 -3.46
CA THR A 45 -14.89 -1.77 -4.23
C THR A 45 -14.76 -0.49 -3.42
N GLU A 46 -15.70 -0.23 -2.50
CA GLU A 46 -15.69 0.93 -1.60
C GLU A 46 -14.51 0.88 -0.62
N LYS A 47 -14.23 -0.28 -0.01
CA LYS A 47 -13.06 -0.48 0.86
C LYS A 47 -11.75 -0.29 0.09
N ILE A 48 -11.65 -0.84 -1.12
CA ILE A 48 -10.47 -0.70 -1.97
C ILE A 48 -10.15 0.79 -2.18
N GLN A 49 -11.17 1.58 -2.54
CA GLN A 49 -11.00 3.01 -2.76
C GLN A 49 -10.60 3.74 -1.46
N GLN A 50 -11.26 3.42 -0.35
CA GLN A 50 -10.96 4.04 0.94
C GLN A 50 -9.53 3.74 1.41
N ASP A 51 -9.03 2.52 1.21
CA ASP A 51 -7.68 2.12 1.57
C ASP A 51 -6.62 2.79 0.68
N ILE A 52 -6.90 2.95 -0.62
CA ILE A 52 -6.02 3.70 -1.52
C ILE A 52 -5.94 5.17 -1.09
N GLU A 53 -7.08 5.79 -0.76
CA GLU A 53 -7.11 7.17 -0.26
C GLU A 53 -6.37 7.33 1.06
N ARG A 54 -6.58 6.39 2.01
CA ARG A 54 -5.88 6.38 3.30
C ARG A 54 -4.38 6.14 3.12
N GLY A 55 -4.00 5.25 2.21
CA GLY A 55 -2.61 4.96 1.86
C GLY A 55 -1.91 6.18 1.26
N LYS A 56 -2.57 6.88 0.33
CA LYS A 56 -2.06 8.13 -0.26
C LYS A 56 -1.81 9.20 0.80
N LYS A 57 -2.77 9.41 1.72
CA LYS A 57 -2.63 10.40 2.80
C LYS A 57 -1.43 10.09 3.70
N LYS A 58 -1.29 8.85 4.17
CA LYS A 58 -0.13 8.44 4.99
C LYS A 58 1.20 8.58 4.25
N LEU A 59 1.22 8.24 2.95
CA LEU A 59 2.42 8.38 2.14
C LEU A 59 2.83 9.85 2.01
N GLU A 60 1.89 10.74 1.76
CA GLU A 60 2.14 12.18 1.63
C GLU A 60 2.63 12.79 2.96
N GLU A 61 2.02 12.42 4.08
CA GLU A 61 2.47 12.82 5.42
C GLU A 61 3.91 12.34 5.70
N THR A 62 4.19 11.07 5.41
CA THR A 62 5.52 10.49 5.59
C THR A 62 6.54 11.15 4.66
N TRP A 63 6.17 11.45 3.41
CA TRP A 63 7.03 12.13 2.44
C TRP A 63 7.38 13.55 2.90
N ARG A 64 6.38 14.31 3.35
CA ARG A 64 6.58 15.66 3.93
C ARG A 64 7.50 15.59 5.14
N GLN A 65 7.31 14.62 6.03
CA GLN A 65 8.18 14.43 7.20
C GLN A 65 9.63 14.15 6.78
N ILE A 66 9.85 13.22 5.84
CA ILE A 66 11.19 12.88 5.33
C ILE A 66 11.85 14.11 4.69
N GLN A 67 11.11 14.87 3.90
CA GLN A 67 11.62 16.08 3.25
C GLN A 67 12.01 17.15 4.30
N GLN A 68 11.16 17.38 5.29
CA GLN A 68 11.42 18.34 6.36
C GLN A 68 12.63 17.94 7.24
N HIS A 69 12.85 16.64 7.48
CA HIS A 69 14.04 16.16 8.16
C HIS A 69 15.32 16.33 7.33
N ARG A 70 15.24 16.08 6.01
CA ARG A 70 16.36 16.28 5.09
C ARG A 70 16.78 17.76 5.03
N ASP A 71 15.82 18.66 4.95
CA ASP A 71 16.09 20.10 4.86
C ASP A 71 16.67 20.64 6.17
N ARG A 72 16.21 20.15 7.33
CA ARG A 72 16.80 20.50 8.64
C ARG A 72 18.23 19.99 8.80
N GLN A 73 18.52 18.74 8.43
CA GLN A 73 19.89 18.21 8.51
C GLN A 73 20.86 18.93 7.55
N THR A 74 20.39 19.31 6.35
CA THR A 74 21.21 20.01 5.36
C THR A 74 21.50 21.45 5.80
N GLY A 75 20.53 22.14 6.40
CA GLY A 75 20.73 23.49 6.95
C GLY A 75 21.67 23.51 8.15
N ASP A 76 21.54 22.55 9.07
CA ASP A 76 22.33 22.51 10.31
C ASP A 76 23.79 22.10 10.07
N SER A 77 24.02 21.15 9.14
CA SER A 77 25.37 20.78 8.71
C SER A 77 26.09 21.95 8.03
N HIS A 78 25.42 22.70 7.17
CA HIS A 78 25.98 23.90 6.54
C HIS A 78 26.31 25.01 7.57
N LEU A 79 25.47 25.19 8.60
CA LEU A 79 25.75 26.15 9.68
C LEU A 79 26.92 25.69 10.55
N SER A 80 27.02 24.40 10.89
CA SER A 80 28.12 23.87 11.70
C SER A 80 29.49 24.02 11.03
N PHE A 81 29.58 23.85 9.70
CA PHE A 81 30.81 24.13 8.94
C PHE A 81 31.21 25.59 9.01
N ARG A 82 30.25 26.52 8.93
CA ARG A 82 30.51 27.97 9.00
C ARG A 82 31.03 28.45 10.35
N TRP A 83 30.67 27.77 11.45
CA TRP A 83 31.14 28.11 12.79
C TRP A 83 32.51 27.50 13.13
N ALA A 84 32.97 26.51 12.38
CA ALA A 84 34.28 25.87 12.60
C ALA A 84 35.46 26.61 11.94
N GLU A 85 35.20 27.58 11.06
CA GLU A 85 36.20 28.38 10.33
C GLU A 85 36.51 29.74 10.97
N GLN A 86 35.94 30.06 12.14
CA GLN A 86 36.10 31.36 12.82
C GLN A 86 36.86 31.21 14.15
#